data_AF-A0AAV7LGI5-F1
#
_entry.id   AF-A0AAV7LGI5-F1
#
_cell.length_a   1.000
_cell.length_b   1.000
_cell.length_c   1.000
_cell.angle_alpha   90.00
_cell.angle_beta   90.00
_cell.angle_gamma   90.00
#
_symmetry.space_group_name_H-M   'P 1'
#
loop_
_entity.id
_entity.type
_entity.pdbx_description
1 polymer ?
#
loop_
_entity_poly.entity_id
_entity_poly.type
_entity_poly.pdbx_seq_one_letter_code
_entity_poly.pdbx_strand_id
1 'polypeptide(L)'
;MVAHRALWERTAAELFDGTSSCVEAKTHHGARKRTTASIIKELEKARISELKKWWEMTSLTKYIKNGRVPRGLRILILLTLGDMDMDLLEEWRTQKSECSTKLMGTLIIQAKLRMDEQIIEGLMKELEKVSNQDGVQLLLSKMEEQITKQEEEIKTR
;
A
#
# COMPACT_ATOMS: atom_id res chain seq x y z
N MET A 1 29.39 -4.11 8.48
CA MET A 1 27.90 -4.00 8.54
C MET A 1 27.19 -4.11 7.18
N VAL A 2 27.88 -4.03 6.03
CA VAL A 2 27.27 -4.20 4.69
C VAL A 2 26.80 -5.64 4.42
N ALA A 3 27.46 -6.62 5.03
CA ALA A 3 27.19 -8.05 4.80
C ALA A 3 25.77 -8.49 5.17
N HIS A 4 25.17 -7.97 6.25
CA HIS A 4 23.86 -8.43 6.72
C HIS A 4 22.69 -7.94 5.86
N ARG A 5 22.82 -6.75 5.26
CA ARG A 5 21.82 -6.21 4.32
C ARG A 5 21.88 -6.96 2.98
N ALA A 6 23.09 -7.18 2.47
CA ALA A 6 23.31 -7.95 1.25
C ALA A 6 22.87 -9.43 1.40
N LEU A 7 23.08 -10.01 2.59
CA LEU A 7 22.61 -11.36 2.89
C LEU A 7 21.08 -11.41 2.91
N TRP A 8 20.43 -10.44 3.55
CA TRP A 8 18.97 -10.37 3.58
C TRP A 8 18.36 -10.12 2.20
N GLU A 9 18.96 -9.24 1.40
CA GLU A 9 18.53 -8.96 0.02
C GLU A 9 18.72 -10.20 -0.89
N ARG A 10 19.79 -10.99 -0.70
CA ARG A 10 19.98 -12.28 -1.40
C ARG A 10 19.00 -13.34 -0.94
N THR A 11 18.82 -13.53 0.35
CA THR A 11 17.88 -14.52 0.89
C THR A 11 16.44 -14.18 0.47
N ALA A 12 16.09 -12.89 0.43
CA ALA A 12 14.82 -12.45 -0.13
C ALA A 12 14.73 -12.79 -1.64
N ALA A 13 15.76 -12.46 -2.44
CA ALA A 13 15.76 -12.78 -3.87
C ALA A 13 15.62 -14.30 -4.13
N GLU A 14 16.37 -15.14 -3.41
CA GLU A 14 16.30 -16.60 -3.53
C GLU A 14 14.93 -17.18 -3.15
N LEU A 15 14.27 -16.63 -2.12
CA LEU A 15 12.91 -17.02 -1.72
C LEU A 15 11.84 -16.59 -2.73
N PHE A 16 12.07 -15.53 -3.50
CA PHE A 16 11.05 -14.93 -4.37
C PHE A 16 11.28 -15.20 -5.88
N ASP A 17 12.49 -15.55 -6.31
CA ASP A 17 12.81 -15.87 -7.72
C ASP A 17 12.80 -17.39 -8.02
N GLY A 18 12.69 -18.25 -6.99
CA GLY A 18 12.94 -19.69 -7.06
C GLY A 18 11.87 -20.59 -7.68
N THR A 19 10.75 -20.08 -8.20
CA THR A 19 9.71 -20.92 -8.82
C THR A 19 9.34 -20.43 -10.23
N SER A 20 10.24 -20.67 -11.19
CA SER A 20 9.90 -20.53 -12.61
C SER A 20 10.30 -21.79 -13.37
N SER A 21 9.41 -22.79 -13.36
CA SER A 21 9.29 -23.73 -14.47
C SER A 21 8.04 -23.34 -15.24
N CYS A 22 8.21 -22.71 -16.40
CA CYS A 22 7.12 -22.42 -17.34
C CYS A 22 7.39 -23.14 -18.65
N VAL A 23 6.48 -24.03 -19.00
CA VAL A 23 6.35 -24.65 -20.32
C VAL A 23 5.92 -23.56 -21.31
N GLU A 24 6.73 -23.29 -22.33
CA GLU A 24 6.43 -22.30 -23.37
C GLU A 24 5.44 -22.89 -24.41
N ALA A 25 4.28 -22.25 -24.57
CA ALA A 25 3.41 -22.46 -25.73
C ALA A 25 3.45 -21.21 -26.62
N LYS A 26 4.08 -21.34 -27.80
CA LYS A 26 4.14 -20.30 -28.84
C LYS A 26 2.80 -20.21 -29.57
N THR A 27 2.23 -19.00 -29.69
CA THR A 27 1.31 -18.65 -30.79
C THR A 27 1.53 -17.21 -31.25
N HIS A 28 1.65 -17.06 -32.57
CA HIS A 28 1.80 -15.80 -33.31
C HIS A 28 0.43 -15.10 -33.49
N HIS A 29 0.31 -13.82 -33.10
CA HIS A 29 -0.34 -12.70 -33.83
C HIS A 29 -0.74 -11.54 -32.91
N GLY A 30 -0.22 -10.34 -33.23
CA GLY A 30 -1.00 -9.09 -33.36
C GLY A 30 -1.53 -8.34 -32.14
N ALA A 31 -1.70 -8.96 -30.97
CA ALA A 31 -2.03 -8.26 -29.73
C ALA A 31 -1.21 -8.91 -28.63
N ARG A 32 -0.48 -8.13 -27.84
CA ARG A 32 0.25 -8.65 -26.66
C ARG A 32 -0.78 -9.10 -25.62
N LYS A 33 -1.40 -10.26 -25.85
CA LYS A 33 -2.20 -10.97 -24.84
C LYS A 33 -1.25 -11.20 -23.67
N ARG A 34 -1.51 -10.54 -22.54
CA ARG A 34 -0.79 -10.81 -21.30
C ARG A 34 -0.93 -12.29 -21.03
N THR A 35 0.18 -13.01 -21.05
CA THR A 35 0.19 -14.42 -20.70
C THR A 35 -0.17 -14.53 -19.22
N THR A 36 -0.89 -15.59 -18.84
CA THR A 36 -1.20 -15.88 -17.43
C THR A 36 0.05 -15.85 -16.56
N ALA A 37 1.18 -16.33 -17.07
CA ALA A 37 2.49 -16.23 -16.42
C ALA A 37 2.95 -14.78 -16.16
N SER A 38 2.70 -13.85 -17.07
CA SER A 38 3.01 -12.42 -16.88
C SER A 38 2.15 -11.80 -15.77
N ILE A 39 0.86 -12.15 -15.74
CA ILE A 39 -0.08 -11.65 -14.73
C ILE A 39 0.30 -12.18 -13.34
N ILE A 40 0.65 -13.46 -13.22
CA ILE A 40 1.10 -14.05 -11.96
C ILE A 40 2.35 -13.34 -11.43
N LYS A 41 3.35 -13.09 -12.29
CA LYS A 41 4.56 -12.34 -11.89
C LYS A 41 4.27 -10.91 -11.44
N GLU A 42 3.32 -10.23 -12.08
CA GLU A 42 2.89 -8.89 -11.67
C GLU A 42 2.21 -8.93 -10.29
N LEU A 43 1.34 -9.92 -10.06
CA LEU A 43 0.67 -10.13 -8.76
C LEU A 43 1.67 -10.48 -7.65
N GLU A 44 2.65 -11.33 -7.92
CA GLU A 44 3.72 -11.66 -6.97
C GLU A 44 4.51 -10.42 -6.57
N LYS A 45 4.91 -9.60 -7.55
CA LYS A 45 5.61 -8.32 -7.29
C LYS A 45 4.75 -7.38 -6.45
N ALA A 46 3.47 -7.25 -6.77
CA ALA A 46 2.55 -6.42 -6.01
C ALA A 46 2.41 -6.92 -4.56
N ARG A 47 2.20 -8.23 -4.38
CA ARG A 47 2.11 -8.87 -3.06
C ARG A 47 3.37 -8.66 -2.23
N ILE A 48 4.55 -8.84 -2.81
CA ILE A 48 5.83 -8.62 -2.11
C ILE A 48 5.95 -7.15 -1.69
N SER A 49 5.60 -6.21 -2.58
CA SER A 49 5.62 -4.79 -2.24
C SER A 49 4.67 -4.47 -1.09
N GLU A 50 3.51 -5.09 -1.04
CA GLU A 50 2.53 -4.88 0.02
C GLU A 50 3.01 -5.44 1.36
N LEU A 51 3.54 -6.66 1.35
CA LEU A 51 4.15 -7.29 2.54
C LEU A 51 5.29 -6.43 3.11
N LYS A 52 6.12 -5.82 2.25
CA LYS A 52 7.17 -4.89 2.69
C LYS A 52 6.59 -3.67 3.42
N LYS A 53 5.53 -3.05 2.89
CA LYS A 53 4.86 -1.91 3.55
C LYS A 53 4.27 -2.32 4.91
N TRP A 54 3.59 -3.47 4.97
CA TRP A 54 3.06 -4.01 6.22
C TRP A 54 4.14 -4.28 7.26
N TRP A 55 5.26 -4.85 6.83
CA TRP A 55 6.41 -5.10 7.68
C TRP A 55 7.00 -3.81 8.24
N GLU A 56 7.18 -2.78 7.40
CA GLU A 56 7.67 -1.47 7.81
C GLU A 56 6.74 -0.81 8.84
N MET A 57 5.43 -0.74 8.57
CA MET A 57 4.45 -0.18 9.52
C MET A 57 4.45 -0.92 10.86
N THR A 58 4.49 -2.25 10.82
CA THR A 58 4.51 -3.08 12.04
C THR A 58 5.80 -2.85 12.83
N SER A 59 6.92 -2.75 12.13
CA SER A 59 8.22 -2.48 12.72
C SER A 59 8.24 -1.10 13.40
N LEU A 60 7.82 -0.04 12.70
CA LEU A 60 7.74 1.32 13.26
C LEU A 60 6.79 1.38 14.47
N THR A 61 5.64 0.71 14.40
CA THR A 61 4.71 0.60 15.53
C THR A 61 5.37 -0.07 16.73
N LYS A 62 6.15 -1.13 16.51
CA LYS A 62 6.90 -1.82 17.57
C LYS A 62 8.04 -0.96 18.12
N TYR A 63 8.69 -0.14 17.30
CA TYR A 63 9.69 0.83 17.73
C TYR A 63 9.08 1.87 18.67
N ILE A 64 7.95 2.48 18.29
CA ILE A 64 7.20 3.42 19.13
C ILE A 64 6.81 2.77 20.46
N LYS A 65 6.18 1.59 20.43
CA LYS A 65 5.75 0.87 21.64
C LYS A 65 6.88 0.57 22.62
N ASN A 66 8.09 0.34 22.11
CA ASN A 66 9.26 0.02 22.91
C ASN A 66 10.11 1.25 23.26
N GLY A 67 9.70 2.47 22.88
CA GLY A 67 10.50 3.69 23.09
C GLY A 67 11.85 3.66 22.37
N ARG A 68 11.95 2.97 21.22
CA ARG A 68 13.20 2.79 20.47
C ARG A 68 13.17 3.52 19.15
N VAL A 69 14.30 4.09 18.75
CA VAL A 69 14.47 4.73 17.44
C VAL A 69 15.26 3.82 16.48
N PRO A 70 14.73 3.48 15.29
CA PRO A 70 15.43 2.69 14.28
C PRO A 70 16.75 3.34 13.92
N ARG A 71 17.79 2.52 13.65
CA ARG A 71 19.16 3.02 13.43
C ARG A 71 19.26 4.01 12.27
N GLY A 72 18.49 3.81 11.20
CA GLY A 72 18.42 4.73 10.05
C GLY A 72 17.63 6.02 10.30
N LEU A 73 16.91 6.12 11.43
CA LEU A 73 16.15 7.31 11.83
C LEU A 73 16.82 8.06 12.99
N ARG A 74 17.99 7.61 13.46
CA ARG A 74 18.70 8.27 14.55
C ARG A 74 19.34 9.56 14.04
N ILE A 75 18.82 10.69 14.50
CA ILE A 75 19.48 12.00 14.37
C ILE A 75 20.86 11.94 15.07
N LEU A 76 21.87 12.68 14.65
CA LEU A 76 23.20 12.65 15.28
C LEU A 76 23.13 13.10 16.76
N ILE A 77 23.91 12.45 17.63
CA ILE A 77 23.97 12.77 19.07
C ILE A 77 24.84 14.01 19.30
N LEU A 78 25.94 14.15 18.55
CA LEU A 78 26.78 15.33 18.65
C LEU A 78 26.25 16.44 17.76
N LEU A 79 25.77 17.49 18.40
CA LEU A 79 25.88 18.83 17.85
C LEU A 79 27.38 19.17 17.83
N THR A 80 27.90 19.71 16.73
CA THR A 80 29.28 20.22 16.64
C THR A 80 29.51 21.50 17.46
N LEU A 81 28.55 21.83 18.34
CA LEU A 81 28.53 23.00 19.20
C LEU A 81 29.20 22.66 20.55
N GLY A 82 30.53 22.72 20.58
CA GLY A 82 31.33 22.80 21.82
C GLY A 82 31.10 21.72 22.89
N ASP A 83 31.63 21.95 24.09
CA ASP A 83 31.39 21.11 25.26
C ASP A 83 29.92 21.25 25.67
N MET A 84 29.14 20.20 25.43
CA MET A 84 27.77 20.09 25.95
C MET A 84 27.83 19.65 27.40
N ASP A 85 27.22 20.42 28.29
CA ASP A 85 26.97 19.96 29.66
C ASP A 85 25.99 18.78 29.67
N MET A 86 25.93 18.08 30.81
CA MET A 86 25.09 16.88 30.95
C MET A 86 23.60 17.19 30.81
N ASP A 87 23.18 18.38 31.23
CA ASP A 87 21.77 18.80 31.22
C ASP A 87 21.29 19.07 29.78
N LEU A 88 22.10 19.76 28.98
CA LEU A 88 21.84 19.98 27.56
C LEU A 88 21.84 18.67 26.78
N LEU A 89 22.73 17.73 27.14
CA LEU A 89 22.78 16.42 26.50
C LEU A 89 21.50 15.60 26.77
N GLU A 90 20.96 15.67 27.99
CA GLU A 90 19.73 15.00 28.39
C GLU A 90 18.51 15.59 27.69
N GLU A 91 18.41 16.93 27.65
CA GLU A 91 17.35 17.65 26.94
C GLU A 91 17.40 17.35 25.43
N TRP A 92 18.60 17.41 24.83
CA TRP A 92 18.80 17.06 23.43
C TRP A 92 18.36 15.63 23.11
N ARG A 93 18.70 14.66 23.96
CA ARG A 93 18.27 13.26 23.81
C ARG A 93 16.75 13.15 23.86
N THR A 94 16.11 13.87 24.77
CA THR A 94 14.66 13.88 24.95
C THR A 94 13.96 14.45 23.72
N GLN A 95 14.34 15.65 23.28
CA GLN A 95 13.81 16.31 22.08
C GLN A 95 13.97 15.44 20.83
N LYS A 96 15.16 14.87 20.65
CA LYS A 96 15.44 13.97 19.54
C LYS A 96 14.55 12.71 19.55
N SER A 97 14.35 12.12 20.72
CA SER A 97 13.49 10.95 20.88
C SER A 97 12.03 11.28 20.53
N GLU A 98 11.55 12.43 20.99
CA GLU A 98 10.21 12.92 20.71
C GLU A 98 10.01 13.18 19.21
N CYS A 99 10.92 13.92 18.56
CA CYS A 99 10.88 14.16 17.13
C CYS A 99 10.89 12.85 16.32
N SER A 100 11.76 11.91 16.70
CA SER A 100 11.84 10.62 16.02
C SER A 100 10.54 9.82 16.15
N THR A 101 9.92 9.85 17.33
CA THR A 101 8.65 9.17 17.61
C THR A 101 7.50 9.79 16.82
N LYS A 102 7.41 11.11 16.80
CA LYS A 102 6.43 11.85 15.99
C LYS A 102 6.57 11.51 14.50
N LEU A 103 7.81 11.52 13.98
CA LEU A 103 8.09 11.17 12.58
C LEU A 103 7.63 9.75 12.24
N MET A 104 7.94 8.76 13.10
CA MET A 104 7.47 7.39 12.91
C MET A 104 5.93 7.32 12.89
N GLY A 105 5.26 8.06 13.77
CA GLY A 105 3.80 8.16 13.79
C GLY A 105 3.23 8.72 12.49
N THR A 106 3.80 9.83 11.99
CA THR A 106 3.39 10.43 10.71
C THR A 106 3.56 9.46 9.54
N LEU A 107 4.68 8.73 9.48
CA LEU A 107 4.92 7.73 8.43
C LEU A 107 3.87 6.60 8.44
N ILE A 108 3.50 6.11 9.63
CA ILE A 108 2.45 5.09 9.78
C ILE A 108 1.10 5.62 9.29
N ILE A 109 0.73 6.84 9.69
CA ILE A 109 -0.55 7.46 9.28
C ILE A 109 -0.60 7.62 7.76
N GLN A 110 0.46 8.16 7.16
CA GLN A 110 0.52 8.35 5.70
C GLN A 110 0.46 7.02 4.94
N ALA A 111 1.12 5.97 5.45
CA ALA A 111 1.08 4.65 4.84
C ALA A 111 -0.34 4.05 4.88
N LYS A 112 -1.06 4.21 5.99
CA LYS A 112 -2.46 3.77 6.12
C LYS A 112 -3.40 4.51 5.18
N LEU A 113 -3.32 5.85 5.15
CA LEU A 113 -4.16 6.66 4.26
C LEU A 113 -3.99 6.24 2.79
N ARG A 114 -2.76 5.99 2.33
CA ARG A 114 -2.52 5.50 0.98
C ARG A 114 -3.10 4.11 0.71
N MET A 115 -3.14 3.23 1.72
CA MET A 115 -3.79 1.93 1.59
C MET A 115 -5.31 2.10 1.47
N ASP A 116 -5.89 2.96 2.30
CA ASP A 116 -7.32 3.26 2.28
C ASP A 116 -7.74 3.88 0.93
N GLU A 117 -6.95 4.82 0.40
CA GLU A 117 -7.15 5.41 -0.93
C GLU A 117 -7.16 4.34 -2.04
N GLN A 118 -6.23 3.38 -2.00
CA GLN A 118 -6.17 2.30 -2.99
C GLN A 118 -7.39 1.36 -2.90
N ILE A 119 -7.86 1.08 -1.69
CA ILE A 119 -9.06 0.28 -1.47
C ILE A 119 -10.29 1.02 -2.02
N ILE A 120 -10.42 2.31 -1.72
CA ILE A 120 -11.53 3.14 -2.22
C ILE A 120 -11.53 3.17 -3.75
N GLU A 121 -10.38 3.41 -4.39
CA GLU A 121 -10.27 3.41 -5.85
C GLU A 121 -10.64 2.04 -6.46
N GLY A 122 -10.24 0.95 -5.81
CA GLY A 122 -10.62 -0.41 -6.20
C GLY A 122 -12.13 -0.63 -6.13
N LEU A 123 -12.75 -0.28 -4.99
CA LEU A 123 -14.19 -0.38 -4.79
C LEU A 123 -14.98 0.48 -5.78
N MET A 124 -14.51 1.69 -6.09
CA MET A 124 -15.14 2.55 -7.09
C MET A 124 -15.13 1.91 -8.48
N LYS A 125 -14.01 1.29 -8.88
CA LYS A 125 -13.93 0.57 -10.16
C LYS A 125 -14.82 -0.67 -10.20
N GLU A 126 -14.97 -1.37 -9.07
CA GLU A 126 -15.91 -2.49 -8.97
C GLU A 126 -17.37 -2.02 -9.06
N LEU A 127 -17.71 -0.94 -8.37
CA LEU A 127 -19.03 -0.31 -8.44
C LEU A 127 -19.37 0.13 -9.87
N GLU A 128 -18.42 0.76 -10.58
CA GLU A 128 -18.59 1.16 -11.97
C GLU A 128 -18.85 -0.04 -12.90
N LYS A 129 -18.12 -1.15 -12.71
CA LYS A 129 -18.36 -2.38 -13.47
C LYS A 129 -19.75 -2.95 -13.22
N VAL A 130 -20.22 -2.95 -11.98
CA VAL A 130 -21.57 -3.43 -11.62
C VAL A 130 -22.65 -2.51 -12.18
N SER A 131 -22.45 -1.19 -12.10
CA SER A 131 -23.36 -0.21 -12.70
C SER A 131 -23.48 -0.37 -14.22
N ASN A 132 -22.37 -0.74 -14.87
CA ASN A 132 -22.31 -0.96 -16.31
C ASN A 132 -22.66 -2.39 -16.72
N GLN A 133 -23.08 -3.27 -15.79
CA GLN A 133 -23.63 -4.55 -16.18
C GLN A 133 -25.00 -4.34 -16.82
N ASP A 134 -25.15 -4.83 -18.05
CA ASP A 134 -26.36 -4.72 -18.87
C ASP A 134 -27.64 -5.07 -18.10
N GLY A 135 -27.58 -6.04 -17.17
CA GLY A 135 -28.72 -6.44 -16.34
C GLY A 135 -29.20 -5.37 -15.35
N VAL A 136 -28.29 -4.56 -14.79
CA VAL A 136 -28.64 -3.46 -13.86
C VAL A 136 -29.20 -2.28 -14.65
N GLN A 137 -28.59 -1.96 -15.79
CA GLN A 137 -29.05 -0.90 -16.69
C GLN A 137 -30.46 -1.20 -17.24
N LEU A 138 -30.70 -2.44 -17.68
CA LEU A 138 -32.02 -2.87 -18.15
C LEU A 138 -33.09 -2.76 -17.05
N LEU A 139 -32.74 -3.08 -15.80
CA LEU A 139 -33.66 -3.00 -14.68
C LEU A 139 -33.99 -1.55 -14.30
N LEU A 140 -32.99 -0.66 -14.36
CA LEU A 140 -33.16 0.78 -14.15
C LEU A 140 -34.08 1.38 -15.20
N SER A 141 -33.86 1.10 -16.49
CA SER A 141 -34.75 1.57 -17.56
C SER A 141 -36.18 1.08 -17.38
N LYS A 142 -36.35 -0.18 -16.94
CA LYS A 142 -37.68 -0.74 -16.69
C LYS A 142 -38.38 -0.10 -15.48
N MET A 143 -37.62 0.31 -14.46
CA MET A 143 -38.17 1.06 -13.32
C MET A 143 -38.53 2.50 -13.73
N GLU A 144 -37.70 3.16 -14.54
CA GLU A 144 -37.99 4.51 -15.07
C GLU A 144 -39.26 4.51 -15.94
N GLU A 145 -39.45 3.50 -16.78
CA GLU A 145 -40.69 3.31 -17.53
C GLU A 145 -41.93 3.12 -16.62
N GLN A 146 -41.78 2.41 -15.50
CA GLN A 146 -42.89 2.24 -14.56
C GLN A 146 -43.20 3.52 -13.79
N ILE A 147 -42.17 4.29 -13.40
CA ILE A 147 -42.33 5.57 -12.71
C ILE A 147 -43.04 6.57 -13.62
N THR A 148 -42.56 6.73 -14.85
CA THR A 148 -43.17 7.65 -15.83
C THR A 148 -44.63 7.29 -16.11
N LYS A 149 -44.93 5.99 -16.25
CA LYS A 149 -46.32 5.52 -16.38
C LYS A 149 -47.19 5.88 -15.18
N GLN A 150 -46.69 5.67 -13.96
CA GLN A 150 -47.43 6.04 -12.74
C GLN A 150 -47.60 7.56 -12.59
N GLU A 151 -46.61 8.34 -12.99
CA GLU A 151 -46.69 9.80 -12.99
C GLU A 151 -47.74 10.32 -13.98
N GLU A 152 -47.84 9.73 -15.17
CA GLU A 152 -48.89 10.04 -16.15
C GLU A 152 -50.29 9.67 -15.64
N GLU A 153 -50.42 8.51 -14.99
CA GLU A 153 -51.66 8.07 -14.34
C GLU A 153 -52.09 9.00 -13.18
N ILE A 154 -51.13 9.57 -12.44
CA ILE A 154 -51.40 10.55 -11.38
C ILE A 154 -51.80 11.90 -11.97
N LYS A 155 -51.18 12.32 -13.08
CA LYS A 155 -51.47 13.61 -13.76
C LYS A 155 -52.82 13.65 -14.47
N THR A 156 -53.36 12.49 -14.85
CA THR A 156 -54.64 12.34 -15.54
C THR A 156 -55.82 12.13 -14.60
N ARG A 157 -55.57 12.00 -13.29
CA ARG A 157 -56.57 12.02 -12.21
C ARG A 157 -56.78 13.42 -11.64
#